data_AF-R6CTF6-F1
#
_entry.id   AF-R6CTF6-F1
#
_cell.length_a   1.000
_cell.length_b   1.000
_cell.length_c   1.000
_cell.angle_alpha   90.00
_cell.angle_beta   90.00
_cell.angle_gamma   90.00
#
_symmetry.space_group_name_H-M   'P 1'
#
loop_
_entity.id
_entity.type
_entity.pdbx_description
1 polymer ?
#
loop_
_entity_poly.entity_id
_entity_poly.type
_entity_poly.pdbx_seq_one_letter_code
_entity_poly.pdbx_strand_id
1 'polypeptide(L)'
;MTKKFTGILYKLLLFLCPLFILCGCGNTPDKPSAVSGSSLLFLQKILSAPAFAVSAQETFRNILSADLPVPEKASSGSYYSSMKDRPFIPPEISEQQFLCELSMFPGTLALRLLPTEDYPGYHMEVMRGEERLGSLLGYIPDEVSDKVFRGISDMGCYDVNYDNNTDIIFIEVWGDTSIAVVYLGDMSESFGFATFSHDIALSPGNGLPAEFEMTAANVYLFLTKGKDNGSFESYQEAYLALVNILRLYMPDSVTYDLIQLDDDGIPELVLVNGFNIYIYTYKDGTLYQAMDGWGYGAGGNPGIEYCPGKNGIRAYYSEQAGAIHGAVYYEMNRDHEVTQYGSIKVYAFIDTNHNDYPDEDEEFEGDGPMFANGREIFTEKELEQFEKGDYEYISGRLTYEELLAELGD
;
A
#
# COMPACT_ATOMS: atom_id res chain seq x y z
N MET A 1 43.49 16.04 -8.45
CA MET A 1 42.29 16.08 -7.58
C MET A 1 41.27 15.06 -8.11
N THR A 2 41.75 13.87 -8.51
CA THR A 2 41.13 13.10 -9.63
C THR A 2 41.17 11.58 -9.42
N LYS A 3 41.38 11.10 -8.19
CA LYS A 3 41.47 9.65 -7.90
C LYS A 3 40.53 9.15 -6.79
N LYS A 4 39.74 10.04 -6.17
CA LYS A 4 38.75 9.67 -5.13
C LYS A 4 37.30 9.96 -5.55
N PHE A 5 37.06 10.94 -6.40
CA PHE A 5 35.77 11.18 -7.08
C PHE A 5 35.25 9.93 -7.81
N THR A 6 36.17 9.08 -8.28
CA THR A 6 35.90 7.78 -8.90
C THR A 6 35.32 6.72 -7.96
N GLY A 7 35.18 6.90 -6.65
CA GLY A 7 34.62 5.83 -5.79
C GLY A 7 33.09 5.75 -5.85
N ILE A 8 32.44 6.89 -5.62
CA ILE A 8 30.98 7.04 -5.55
C ILE A 8 30.39 7.11 -6.96
N LEU A 9 31.04 7.90 -7.82
CA LEU A 9 30.65 8.06 -9.21
C LEU A 9 30.80 6.75 -10.01
N TYR A 10 31.82 5.93 -9.73
CA TYR A 10 31.97 4.62 -10.38
C TYR A 10 30.99 3.58 -9.84
N LYS A 11 30.50 3.70 -8.59
CA LYS A 11 29.35 2.91 -8.13
C LYS A 11 28.08 3.32 -8.87
N LEU A 12 27.83 4.61 -9.10
CA LEU A 12 26.72 5.11 -9.93
C LEU A 12 26.83 4.70 -11.42
N LEU A 13 28.04 4.77 -12.01
CA LEU A 13 28.33 4.45 -13.42
C LEU A 13 28.45 2.94 -13.71
N LEU A 14 28.86 2.10 -12.76
CA LEU A 14 28.98 0.64 -12.98
C LEU A 14 27.63 -0.03 -13.25
N PHE A 15 26.51 0.60 -12.88
CA PHE A 15 25.16 0.09 -13.18
C PHE A 15 24.73 0.30 -14.64
N LEU A 16 25.54 0.96 -15.48
CA LEU A 16 25.28 1.17 -16.91
C LEU A 16 25.73 0.03 -17.85
N CYS A 17 26.29 -1.08 -17.36
CA CYS A 17 26.73 -2.19 -18.22
C CYS A 17 26.43 -3.55 -17.58
N PRO A 18 25.41 -4.34 -18.01
CA PRO A 18 24.92 -4.49 -19.39
C PRO A 18 23.37 -4.49 -19.52
N LEU A 19 22.78 -3.47 -20.14
CA LEU A 19 21.43 -3.56 -20.71
C LEU A 19 21.37 -3.00 -22.14
N PHE A 20 22.38 -3.32 -22.94
CA PHE A 20 22.25 -3.28 -24.39
C PHE A 20 22.06 -4.71 -24.89
N ILE A 21 21.07 -4.90 -25.77
CA ILE A 21 20.69 -6.12 -26.52
C ILE A 21 19.43 -6.85 -25.99
N LEU A 22 18.23 -6.32 -26.31
CA LEU A 22 17.21 -6.95 -27.18
C LEU A 22 15.87 -6.17 -27.17
N CYS A 23 15.85 -5.00 -27.81
CA CYS A 23 14.61 -4.47 -28.40
C CYS A 23 14.55 -4.95 -29.85
N GLY A 24 13.98 -6.13 -30.07
CA GLY A 24 13.59 -6.62 -31.39
C GLY A 24 12.10 -6.42 -31.59
N CYS A 25 11.70 -5.42 -32.39
CA CYS A 25 10.34 -5.29 -32.90
C CYS A 25 9.96 -6.52 -33.74
N GLY A 26 8.75 -7.07 -33.53
CA GLY A 26 8.16 -8.01 -34.49
C GLY A 26 6.94 -8.80 -33.99
N ASN A 27 5.77 -8.37 -34.48
CA ASN A 27 4.49 -9.08 -34.65
C ASN A 27 3.43 -9.07 -33.53
N THR A 28 2.22 -8.73 -33.99
CA THR A 28 0.93 -8.48 -33.34
C THR A 28 0.15 -9.78 -33.01
N PRO A 29 -1.12 -9.75 -32.53
CA PRO A 29 -1.50 -9.92 -31.12
C PRO A 29 -2.35 -11.18 -30.88
N ASP A 30 -2.18 -11.86 -29.75
CA ASP A 30 -3.24 -12.74 -29.22
C ASP A 30 -3.75 -12.16 -27.89
N LYS A 31 -5.04 -11.78 -27.95
CA LYS A 31 -6.00 -11.33 -26.92
C LYS A 31 -5.49 -11.17 -25.47
N PRO A 32 -5.60 -9.96 -24.87
CA PRO A 32 -5.62 -9.84 -23.42
C PRO A 32 -7.02 -10.15 -22.87
N SER A 33 -7.07 -11.01 -21.87
CA SER A 33 -8.20 -11.27 -20.99
C SER A 33 -8.53 -10.06 -20.11
N ALA A 34 -9.79 -9.94 -19.71
CA ALA A 34 -10.34 -8.85 -18.92
C ALA A 34 -9.57 -8.60 -17.61
N VAL A 35 -9.23 -7.34 -17.37
CA VAL A 35 -8.64 -6.83 -16.12
C VAL A 35 -9.80 -6.45 -15.19
N SER A 36 -9.84 -6.99 -13.97
CA SER A 36 -10.91 -6.75 -12.99
C SER A 36 -10.80 -5.36 -12.34
N GLY A 37 -11.92 -4.84 -11.82
CA GLY A 37 -11.99 -3.50 -11.21
C GLY A 37 -11.03 -3.25 -10.02
N SER A 38 -10.54 -4.32 -9.39
CA SER A 38 -9.50 -4.28 -8.35
C SER A 38 -8.14 -3.79 -8.86
N SER A 39 -7.85 -3.93 -10.16
CA SER A 39 -6.60 -3.47 -10.76
C SER A 39 -6.55 -1.95 -10.97
N LEU A 40 -7.70 -1.28 -11.05
CA LEU A 40 -7.77 0.18 -11.22
C LEU A 40 -7.46 0.94 -9.93
N LEU A 41 -7.92 0.43 -8.78
CA LEU A 41 -7.61 1.01 -7.46
C LEU A 41 -6.14 0.82 -7.09
N PHE A 42 -5.55 -0.31 -7.48
CA PHE A 42 -4.11 -0.59 -7.32
C PHE A 42 -3.22 0.37 -8.14
N LEU A 43 -3.64 0.72 -9.36
CA LEU A 43 -2.96 1.71 -10.21
C LEU A 43 -3.06 3.14 -9.66
N GLN A 44 -4.10 3.45 -8.90
CA GLN A 44 -4.32 4.77 -8.33
C GLN A 44 -3.40 5.05 -7.12
N LYS A 45 -3.06 4.02 -6.33
CA LYS A 45 -2.05 4.10 -5.25
C LYS A 45 -0.60 4.25 -5.75
N ILE A 46 -0.28 3.73 -6.93
CA ILE A 46 1.04 3.92 -7.56
C ILE A 46 1.26 5.40 -7.95
N LEU A 47 0.19 6.15 -8.21
CA LEU A 47 0.24 7.55 -8.64
C LEU A 47 0.40 8.56 -7.48
N SER A 48 0.26 8.13 -6.22
CA SER A 48 0.41 8.99 -5.03
C SER A 48 1.83 9.01 -4.44
N ALA A 49 2.77 8.21 -4.97
CA ALA A 49 4.17 8.33 -4.59
C ALA A 49 4.76 9.66 -5.13
N PRO A 50 5.36 10.52 -4.28
CA PRO A 50 5.74 11.89 -4.65
C PRO A 50 6.83 12.02 -5.73
N ALA A 51 7.37 10.92 -6.25
CA ALA A 51 8.42 10.90 -7.28
C ALA A 51 7.92 10.67 -8.73
N PHE A 52 6.63 10.39 -8.97
CA PHE A 52 6.18 9.90 -10.29
C PHE A 52 5.07 10.72 -11.00
N ALA A 53 4.70 11.89 -10.46
CA ALA A 53 3.46 12.56 -10.83
C ALA A 53 3.38 13.18 -12.25
N VAL A 54 4.50 13.41 -12.97
CA VAL A 54 4.46 14.23 -14.19
C VAL A 54 4.47 13.42 -15.49
N SER A 55 5.25 12.34 -15.59
CA SER A 55 5.39 11.57 -16.85
C SER A 55 4.31 10.48 -17.06
N ALA A 56 3.76 9.94 -15.95
CA ALA A 56 2.69 8.94 -16.01
C ALA A 56 1.36 9.52 -16.52
N GLN A 57 1.09 10.81 -16.27
CA GLN A 57 -0.14 11.48 -16.71
C GLN A 57 -0.23 11.67 -18.23
N GLU A 58 0.89 11.94 -18.91
CA GLU A 58 0.90 12.13 -20.37
C GLU A 58 0.85 10.81 -21.14
N THR A 59 1.49 9.76 -20.61
CA THR A 59 1.40 8.41 -21.18
C THR A 59 -0.04 7.87 -21.12
N PHE A 60 -0.78 8.17 -20.04
CA PHE A 60 -2.20 7.78 -19.90
C PHE A 60 -3.13 8.54 -20.87
N ARG A 61 -2.83 9.81 -21.17
CA ARG A 61 -3.56 10.62 -22.18
C ARG A 61 -3.40 10.08 -23.60
N ASN A 62 -2.23 9.54 -23.92
CA ASN A 62 -1.96 8.91 -25.21
C ASN A 62 -2.60 7.52 -25.34
N ILE A 63 -2.77 6.78 -24.24
CA ILE A 63 -3.51 5.50 -24.23
C ILE A 63 -5.02 5.72 -24.36
N LEU A 64 -5.57 6.80 -23.77
CA LEU A 64 -6.98 7.18 -23.90
C LEU A 64 -7.36 7.76 -25.28
N SER A 65 -6.39 8.16 -26.09
CA SER A 65 -6.62 8.73 -27.44
C SER A 65 -6.35 7.76 -28.59
N ALA A 66 -5.85 6.55 -28.30
CA ALA A 66 -5.82 5.47 -29.28
C ALA A 66 -7.24 4.90 -29.43
N ASP A 67 -7.83 5.03 -30.63
CA ASP A 67 -9.11 4.43 -31.00
C ASP A 67 -9.04 2.90 -30.85
N LEU A 68 -9.35 2.40 -29.66
CA LEU A 68 -9.53 0.98 -29.39
C LEU A 68 -10.85 0.52 -30.02
N PRO A 69 -10.86 -0.60 -30.75
CA PRO A 69 -12.08 -1.13 -31.33
C PRO A 69 -13.10 -1.44 -30.22
N VAL A 70 -14.24 -0.76 -30.27
CA VAL A 70 -15.38 -0.97 -29.39
C VAL A 70 -15.82 -2.43 -29.48
N PRO A 71 -15.70 -3.25 -28.42
CA PRO A 71 -16.22 -4.60 -28.43
C PRO A 71 -17.75 -4.52 -28.56
N GLU A 72 -18.29 -5.28 -29.51
CA GLU A 72 -19.72 -5.50 -29.66
C GLU A 72 -20.30 -5.96 -28.31
N LYS A 73 -21.31 -5.23 -27.83
CA LYS A 73 -22.02 -5.39 -26.55
C LYS A 73 -22.09 -6.86 -26.08
N ALA A 74 -21.20 -7.24 -25.17
CA ALA A 74 -21.55 -8.24 -24.17
C ALA A 74 -22.50 -7.55 -23.20
N SER A 75 -23.73 -8.04 -23.11
CA SER A 75 -24.82 -7.42 -22.37
C SER A 75 -24.50 -7.29 -20.88
N SER A 76 -24.10 -6.10 -20.45
CA SER A 76 -24.15 -5.63 -19.05
C SER A 76 -25.60 -5.46 -18.53
N GLY A 77 -26.59 -5.90 -19.30
CA GLY A 77 -28.01 -5.67 -19.07
C GLY A 77 -28.71 -6.67 -18.14
N SER A 78 -28.04 -7.68 -17.56
CA SER A 78 -28.73 -8.65 -16.69
C SER A 78 -28.49 -8.46 -15.19
N TYR A 79 -27.29 -8.07 -14.74
CA TYR A 79 -26.97 -8.06 -13.30
C TYR A 79 -27.63 -6.90 -12.53
N TYR A 80 -27.49 -5.67 -13.03
CA TYR A 80 -28.13 -4.49 -12.43
C TYR A 80 -29.65 -4.43 -12.71
N SER A 81 -30.12 -5.09 -13.78
CA SER A 81 -31.54 -5.14 -14.11
C SER A 81 -32.34 -6.07 -13.18
N SER A 82 -31.74 -7.16 -12.70
CA SER A 82 -32.41 -8.09 -11.77
C SER A 82 -32.44 -7.62 -10.32
N MET A 83 -31.77 -6.50 -10.02
CA MET A 83 -31.60 -5.95 -8.68
C MET A 83 -32.58 -4.81 -8.34
N LYS A 84 -33.18 -4.16 -9.35
CA LYS A 84 -34.14 -3.06 -9.18
C LYS A 84 -35.46 -3.45 -8.50
N ASP A 85 -35.79 -4.75 -8.51
CA ASP A 85 -37.05 -5.26 -7.97
C ASP A 85 -36.92 -5.82 -6.54
N ARG A 86 -35.74 -5.69 -5.91
CA ARG A 86 -35.54 -6.13 -4.53
C ARG A 86 -36.09 -5.09 -3.56
N PRO A 87 -36.77 -5.52 -2.47
CA PRO A 87 -37.29 -4.59 -1.50
C PRO A 87 -36.14 -3.77 -0.92
N PHE A 88 -36.28 -2.46 -1.10
CA PHE A 88 -35.59 -1.41 -0.36
C PHE A 88 -35.47 -1.81 1.12
N ILE A 89 -34.37 -1.44 1.77
CA ILE A 89 -34.17 -1.74 3.19
C ILE A 89 -35.42 -1.27 3.97
N PRO A 90 -36.08 -2.18 4.72
CA PRO A 90 -37.25 -1.83 5.51
C PRO A 90 -36.97 -0.62 6.40
N PRO A 91 -37.90 0.35 6.50
CA PRO A 91 -37.69 1.56 7.31
C PRO A 91 -37.26 1.25 8.75
N GLU A 92 -37.74 0.15 9.31
CA GLU A 92 -37.41 -0.28 10.68
C GLU A 92 -35.94 -0.69 10.83
N ILE A 93 -35.29 -1.16 9.75
CA ILE A 93 -33.86 -1.51 9.73
C ILE A 93 -33.01 -0.24 9.55
N SER A 94 -33.49 0.76 8.82
CA SER A 94 -32.80 2.05 8.67
C SER A 94 -32.73 2.92 9.93
N GLU A 95 -33.29 2.47 11.05
CA GLU A 95 -33.15 3.12 12.35
C GLU A 95 -32.00 2.53 13.19
N GLN A 96 -31.32 1.48 12.71
CA GLN A 96 -30.21 0.88 13.44
C GLN A 96 -29.05 1.88 13.58
N GLN A 97 -28.65 2.09 14.84
CA GLN A 97 -27.50 2.91 15.20
C GLN A 97 -26.62 2.12 16.16
N PHE A 98 -25.31 2.20 15.93
CA PHE A 98 -24.29 1.62 16.78
C PHE A 98 -23.37 2.70 17.33
N LEU A 99 -22.71 2.41 18.45
CA LEU A 99 -21.75 3.30 19.08
C LEU A 99 -20.36 2.70 18.98
N CYS A 100 -19.38 3.52 18.64
CA CYS A 100 -18.01 3.08 18.41
C CYS A 100 -17.03 4.19 18.78
N GLU A 101 -15.89 3.82 19.37
CA GLU A 101 -14.73 4.71 19.46
C GLU A 101 -13.82 4.40 18.29
N LEU A 102 -13.58 5.40 17.45
CA LEU A 102 -12.72 5.29 16.28
C LEU A 102 -11.41 6.02 16.59
N SER A 103 -10.26 5.36 16.46
CA SER A 103 -8.94 5.96 16.72
C SER A 103 -8.70 7.27 15.97
N MET A 104 -9.29 7.45 14.78
CA MET A 104 -9.22 8.68 13.99
C MET A 104 -9.91 9.90 14.63
N PHE A 105 -10.78 9.70 15.64
CA PHE A 105 -11.56 10.76 16.24
C PHE A 105 -11.66 10.66 17.77
N PRO A 106 -11.63 11.79 18.49
CA PRO A 106 -11.87 11.75 19.93
C PRO A 106 -13.34 11.43 20.25
N GLY A 107 -13.51 10.52 21.21
CA GLY A 107 -14.79 10.17 21.83
C GLY A 107 -15.66 9.20 21.01
N THR A 108 -16.77 8.79 21.62
CA THR A 108 -17.71 7.86 21.00
C THR A 108 -18.51 8.51 19.87
N LEU A 109 -18.58 7.84 18.74
CA LEU A 109 -19.31 8.23 17.53
C LEU A 109 -20.49 7.29 17.28
N ALA A 110 -21.46 7.77 16.51
CA ALA A 110 -22.63 7.01 16.11
C ALA A 110 -22.48 6.53 14.67
N LEU A 111 -22.60 5.23 14.43
CA LEU A 111 -22.68 4.65 13.09
C LEU A 111 -24.14 4.40 12.78
N ARG A 112 -24.71 5.16 11.84
CA ARG A 112 -26.13 5.07 11.46
C ARG A 112 -26.28 4.31 10.16
N LEU A 113 -27.08 3.24 10.19
CA LEU A 113 -27.44 2.50 9.00
C LEU A 113 -28.50 3.26 8.22
N LEU A 114 -28.28 3.46 6.94
CA LEU A 114 -29.19 4.18 6.06
C LEU A 114 -29.48 3.35 4.80
N PRO A 115 -30.72 3.44 4.28
CA PRO A 115 -31.07 2.80 3.04
C PRO A 115 -30.33 3.48 1.89
N THR A 116 -30.12 2.76 0.79
CA THR A 116 -29.54 3.32 -0.42
C THR A 116 -30.65 3.51 -1.45
N GLU A 117 -30.71 4.70 -2.07
CA GLU A 117 -31.79 5.03 -3.00
C GLU A 117 -31.59 4.45 -4.40
N ASP A 118 -30.32 4.20 -4.77
CA ASP A 118 -29.91 3.96 -6.15
C ASP A 118 -29.48 2.51 -6.45
N TYR A 119 -29.30 1.65 -5.44
CA TYR A 119 -28.89 0.25 -5.59
C TYR A 119 -29.42 -0.61 -4.43
N PRO A 120 -29.52 -1.95 -4.58
CA PRO A 120 -29.78 -2.80 -3.42
C PRO A 120 -28.59 -2.74 -2.47
N GLY A 121 -28.84 -2.50 -1.19
CA GLY A 121 -27.80 -2.46 -0.16
C GLY A 121 -28.06 -1.39 0.89
N TYR A 122 -27.10 -1.24 1.78
CA TYR A 122 -27.09 -0.20 2.80
C TYR A 122 -25.82 0.64 2.66
N HIS A 123 -25.86 1.83 3.26
CA HIS A 123 -24.64 2.55 3.59
C HIS A 123 -24.71 2.93 5.06
N MET A 124 -23.56 3.24 5.65
CA MET A 124 -23.49 3.77 6.99
C MET A 124 -22.83 5.13 6.99
N GLU A 125 -23.33 6.00 7.84
CA GLU A 125 -22.71 7.30 8.12
C GLU A 125 -22.13 7.29 9.53
N VAL A 126 -20.89 7.77 9.64
CA VAL A 126 -20.24 8.02 10.92
C VAL A 126 -20.61 9.43 11.36
N MET A 127 -21.24 9.56 12.52
CA MET A 127 -21.89 10.79 12.96
C MET A 127 -21.38 11.23 14.34
N ARG A 128 -21.15 12.54 14.48
CA ARG A 128 -21.06 13.24 15.76
C ARG A 128 -22.23 14.21 15.88
N GLY A 129 -23.28 13.78 16.56
CA GLY A 129 -24.54 14.52 16.60
C GLY A 129 -25.20 14.57 15.21
N GLU A 130 -25.12 15.72 14.56
CA GLU A 130 -25.61 15.96 13.18
C GLU A 130 -24.47 16.09 12.16
N GLU A 131 -23.21 16.16 12.61
CA GLU A 131 -22.04 16.24 11.74
C GLU A 131 -21.69 14.85 11.22
N ARG A 132 -21.61 14.71 9.89
CA ARG A 132 -21.05 13.53 9.23
C ARG A 132 -19.53 13.63 9.23
N LEU A 133 -18.86 12.57 9.67
CA LEU A 133 -17.41 12.44 9.78
C LEU A 133 -16.84 11.32 8.93
N GLY A 134 -17.71 10.48 8.35
CA GLY A 134 -17.27 9.38 7.50
C GLY A 134 -18.45 8.65 6.89
N SER A 135 -18.12 7.69 6.03
CA SER A 135 -19.12 6.77 5.50
C SER A 135 -18.53 5.44 5.09
N LEU A 136 -19.37 4.43 5.14
CA LEU A 136 -19.10 3.07 4.73
C LEU A 136 -20.17 2.65 3.73
N LEU A 137 -19.76 2.01 2.63
CA LEU A 137 -20.67 1.39 1.69
C LEU A 137 -20.84 -0.09 2.05
N GLY A 138 -22.06 -0.54 2.28
CA GLY A 138 -22.34 -1.93 2.63
C GLY A 138 -21.99 -2.87 1.47
N TYR A 139 -21.24 -3.91 1.78
CA TYR A 139 -20.92 -5.00 0.85
C TYR A 139 -22.11 -5.97 0.74
N ILE A 140 -22.29 -6.56 -0.44
CA ILE A 140 -23.26 -7.63 -0.67
C ILE A 140 -22.51 -8.83 -1.22
N PRO A 141 -22.28 -9.88 -0.43
CA PRO A 141 -21.64 -11.08 -0.94
C PRO A 141 -22.53 -11.81 -1.95
N ASP A 142 -21.89 -12.38 -2.97
CA ASP A 142 -22.56 -13.13 -4.04
C ASP A 142 -23.45 -14.27 -3.48
N GLU A 143 -23.01 -14.91 -2.40
CA GLU A 143 -23.66 -16.05 -1.75
C GLU A 143 -25.02 -15.74 -1.11
N VAL A 144 -25.22 -14.49 -0.70
CA VAL A 144 -26.46 -13.99 -0.11
C VAL A 144 -27.12 -12.97 -1.01
N SER A 145 -26.60 -12.79 -2.22
CA SER A 145 -27.07 -11.76 -3.12
C SER A 145 -28.55 -11.94 -3.42
N ASP A 146 -29.11 -13.14 -3.50
CA ASP A 146 -30.53 -13.39 -3.74
C ASP A 146 -31.44 -13.23 -2.51
N LYS A 147 -30.86 -12.98 -1.33
CA LYS A 147 -31.58 -12.86 -0.05
C LYS A 147 -31.88 -11.40 0.28
N VAL A 148 -32.86 -11.21 1.18
CA VAL A 148 -33.25 -9.88 1.68
C VAL A 148 -32.41 -9.53 2.90
N PHE A 149 -31.79 -8.36 2.90
CA PHE A 149 -31.11 -7.82 4.07
C PHE A 149 -32.09 -7.61 5.22
N ARG A 150 -31.75 -8.12 6.41
CA ARG A 150 -32.55 -8.05 7.64
C ARG A 150 -31.95 -7.14 8.70
N GLY A 151 -30.75 -6.60 8.47
CA GLY A 151 -30.05 -5.71 9.39
C GLY A 151 -28.71 -6.28 9.84
N ILE A 152 -28.10 -5.58 10.80
CA ILE A 152 -26.87 -5.98 11.47
C ILE A 152 -27.26 -6.53 12.85
N SER A 153 -26.90 -7.78 13.16
CA SER A 153 -27.22 -8.41 14.45
C SER A 153 -26.19 -8.15 15.53
N ASP A 154 -24.94 -7.91 15.13
CA ASP A 154 -23.84 -7.60 16.04
C ASP A 154 -22.76 -6.76 15.32
N MET A 155 -22.03 -5.97 16.09
CA MET A 155 -20.98 -5.08 15.59
C MET A 155 -19.83 -5.01 16.59
N GLY A 156 -18.60 -4.95 16.09
CA GLY A 156 -17.43 -4.61 16.89
C GLY A 156 -16.50 -3.65 16.16
N CYS A 157 -15.72 -2.91 16.95
CA CYS A 157 -14.73 -1.95 16.50
C CYS A 157 -13.37 -2.36 17.05
N TYR A 158 -12.43 -2.70 16.18
CA TYR A 158 -11.14 -3.30 16.53
C TYR A 158 -10.07 -2.85 15.53
N ASP A 159 -8.81 -2.83 15.92
CA ASP A 159 -7.69 -2.80 14.97
C ASP A 159 -7.38 -4.26 14.58
N VAL A 160 -7.87 -4.70 13.42
CA VAL A 160 -7.81 -6.12 12.99
C VAL A 160 -6.53 -6.41 12.22
N ASN A 161 -6.01 -5.42 11.50
CA ASN A 161 -4.82 -5.56 10.65
C ASN A 161 -3.54 -4.94 11.28
N TYR A 162 -3.64 -4.40 12.49
CA TYR A 162 -2.55 -3.78 13.25
C TYR A 162 -2.00 -2.49 12.62
N ASP A 163 -2.85 -1.70 11.96
CA ASP A 163 -2.45 -0.44 11.31
C ASP A 163 -2.71 0.82 12.19
N ASN A 164 -3.17 0.64 13.43
CA ASN A 164 -3.59 1.67 14.39
C ASN A 164 -4.87 2.43 14.00
N ASN A 165 -5.52 2.08 12.90
CA ASN A 165 -6.87 2.53 12.59
C ASN A 165 -7.89 1.53 13.14
N THR A 166 -9.00 2.07 13.64
CA THR A 166 -10.13 1.24 14.05
C THR A 166 -10.91 0.77 12.82
N ASP A 167 -10.92 -0.54 12.65
CA ASP A 167 -11.75 -1.28 11.69
C ASP A 167 -13.11 -1.62 12.29
N ILE A 168 -14.02 -2.06 11.42
CA ILE A 168 -15.37 -2.45 11.80
C ILE A 168 -15.64 -3.88 11.35
N ILE A 169 -16.17 -4.68 12.27
CA ILE A 169 -16.71 -6.00 11.98
C ILE A 169 -18.24 -5.94 12.13
N PHE A 170 -18.95 -6.26 11.05
CA PHE A 170 -20.40 -6.46 11.09
C PHE A 170 -20.76 -7.94 11.00
N ILE A 171 -21.75 -8.31 11.79
CA ILE A 171 -22.52 -9.53 11.55
C ILE A 171 -23.80 -9.14 10.83
N GLU A 172 -23.78 -9.26 9.51
CA GLU A 172 -24.92 -8.94 8.66
C GLU A 172 -25.88 -10.14 8.56
N VAL A 173 -27.18 -9.87 8.56
CA VAL A 173 -28.21 -10.90 8.43
C VAL A 173 -28.92 -10.75 7.09
N TRP A 174 -28.85 -11.79 6.27
CA TRP A 174 -29.47 -11.88 4.96
C TRP A 174 -30.42 -13.08 4.91
N GLY A 175 -31.73 -12.83 4.91
CA GLY A 175 -32.73 -13.89 5.06
C GLY A 175 -32.64 -14.57 6.43
N ASP A 176 -32.22 -15.84 6.43
CA ASP A 176 -31.93 -16.67 7.61
C ASP A 176 -30.42 -16.94 7.79
N THR A 177 -29.57 -16.25 7.02
CA THR A 177 -28.12 -16.47 6.97
C THR A 177 -27.40 -15.28 7.57
N SER A 178 -26.47 -15.54 8.49
CA SER A 178 -25.57 -14.53 9.05
C SER A 178 -24.19 -14.64 8.41
N ILE A 179 -23.57 -13.51 8.13
CA ILE A 179 -22.22 -13.42 7.56
C ILE A 179 -21.40 -12.42 8.37
N ALA A 180 -20.10 -12.67 8.47
CA ALA A 180 -19.14 -11.70 9.02
C ALA A 180 -18.51 -10.90 7.87
N VAL A 181 -18.52 -9.57 8.01
CA VAL A 181 -17.94 -8.65 7.04
C VAL A 181 -17.02 -7.69 7.78
N VAL A 182 -15.77 -7.61 7.33
CA VAL A 182 -14.74 -6.73 7.91
C VAL A 182 -14.53 -5.54 6.98
N TYR A 183 -14.47 -4.35 7.57
CA TYR A 183 -14.18 -3.11 6.87
C TYR A 183 -12.98 -2.42 7.51
N LEU A 184 -11.91 -2.26 6.73
CA LEU A 184 -10.69 -1.59 7.20
C LEU A 184 -10.90 -0.08 7.25
N GLY A 185 -10.60 0.50 8.40
CA GLY A 185 -10.71 1.94 8.65
C GLY A 185 -9.49 2.69 8.16
N ASP A 186 -9.71 3.85 7.53
CA ASP A 186 -8.62 4.74 7.13
C ASP A 186 -9.10 6.20 7.18
N MET A 187 -8.16 7.13 7.37
CA MET A 187 -8.43 8.56 7.36
C MET A 187 -8.03 9.13 6.00
N SER A 188 -9.03 9.55 5.22
CA SER A 188 -8.75 10.16 3.92
C SER A 188 -8.01 11.48 4.09
N GLU A 189 -6.71 11.50 3.80
CA GLU A 189 -5.86 12.69 3.86
C GLU A 189 -6.42 13.89 3.08
N SER A 190 -7.09 13.63 1.95
CA SER A 190 -7.62 14.67 1.06
C SER A 190 -8.89 15.36 1.56
N PHE A 191 -9.65 14.71 2.45
CA PHE A 191 -11.01 15.15 2.81
C PHE A 191 -11.21 15.28 4.33
N GLY A 192 -10.37 14.66 5.16
CA GLY A 192 -10.54 14.67 6.62
C GLY A 192 -11.77 13.87 7.07
N PHE A 193 -12.18 12.88 6.29
CA PHE A 193 -13.28 11.97 6.60
C PHE A 193 -12.75 10.55 6.79
N ALA A 194 -13.34 9.80 7.71
CA ALA A 194 -13.09 8.37 7.81
C ALA A 194 -13.75 7.62 6.64
N THR A 195 -12.97 6.72 6.06
CA THR A 195 -13.39 5.81 5.00
C THR A 195 -13.22 4.38 5.47
N PHE A 196 -14.13 3.52 5.04
CA PHE A 196 -14.10 2.11 5.40
C PHE A 196 -14.20 1.26 4.15
N SER A 197 -13.18 0.45 3.92
CA SER A 197 -13.10 -0.40 2.74
C SER A 197 -13.35 -1.84 3.13
N HIS A 198 -14.34 -2.47 2.48
CA HIS A 198 -14.60 -3.90 2.68
C HIS A 198 -13.36 -4.73 2.33
N ASP A 199 -12.99 -5.62 3.24
CA ASP A 199 -11.87 -6.54 3.05
C ASP A 199 -12.34 -7.98 2.85
N ILE A 200 -12.11 -8.50 1.64
CA ILE A 200 -12.52 -9.87 1.27
C ILE A 200 -11.69 -10.92 2.00
N ALA A 201 -10.39 -10.67 2.22
CA ALA A 201 -9.50 -11.66 2.82
C ALA A 201 -9.76 -11.83 4.31
N LEU A 202 -10.12 -10.73 4.99
CA LEU A 202 -10.46 -10.74 6.42
C LEU A 202 -11.92 -11.03 6.72
N SER A 203 -12.80 -11.00 5.72
CA SER A 203 -14.20 -11.43 5.87
C SER A 203 -14.27 -12.95 5.72
N PRO A 204 -14.28 -13.73 6.82
CA PRO A 204 -13.99 -15.16 6.78
C PRO A 204 -15.07 -16.00 6.07
N GLY A 205 -16.21 -15.39 5.68
CA GLY A 205 -17.27 -16.04 4.91
C GLY A 205 -17.67 -17.41 5.48
N ASN A 206 -17.80 -18.41 4.60
CA ASN A 206 -18.05 -19.82 4.95
C ASN A 206 -16.82 -20.60 5.46
N GLY A 207 -15.66 -19.95 5.62
CA GLY A 207 -14.42 -20.57 6.11
C GLY A 207 -14.41 -20.83 7.62
N LEU A 208 -15.44 -20.38 8.32
CA LEU A 208 -15.62 -20.58 9.75
C LEU A 208 -16.11 -22.01 10.08
N PRO A 209 -15.72 -22.58 11.23
CA PRO A 209 -16.26 -23.86 11.70
C PRO A 209 -17.79 -23.88 11.76
N ALA A 210 -18.41 -25.04 11.55
CA ALA A 210 -19.87 -25.17 11.52
C ALA A 210 -20.54 -24.77 12.85
N GLU A 211 -19.84 -24.96 13.97
CA GLU A 211 -20.23 -24.59 15.32
C GLU A 211 -19.79 -23.18 15.74
N PHE A 212 -19.23 -22.39 14.83
CA PHE A 212 -18.76 -21.04 15.13
C PHE A 212 -19.92 -20.11 15.47
N GLU A 213 -19.89 -19.55 16.68
CA GLU A 213 -20.87 -18.56 17.11
C GLU A 213 -20.57 -17.21 16.44
N MET A 214 -21.43 -16.81 15.51
CA MET A 214 -21.26 -15.64 14.66
C MET A 214 -21.51 -14.31 15.41
N THR A 215 -20.51 -13.89 16.18
CA THR A 215 -20.46 -12.56 16.85
C THR A 215 -19.22 -11.80 16.37
N ALA A 216 -19.26 -10.47 16.41
CA ALA A 216 -18.14 -9.64 15.99
C ALA A 216 -16.89 -9.92 16.85
N ALA A 217 -17.08 -10.13 18.16
CA ALA A 217 -16.01 -10.47 19.09
C ALA A 217 -15.35 -11.82 18.75
N ASN A 218 -16.14 -12.86 18.42
CA ASN A 218 -15.57 -14.15 18.04
C ASN A 218 -14.83 -14.09 16.71
N VAL A 219 -15.32 -13.31 15.74
CA VAL A 219 -14.61 -13.08 14.45
C VAL A 219 -13.28 -12.38 14.71
N TYR A 220 -13.26 -11.33 15.53
CA TYR A 220 -12.03 -10.68 15.95
C TYR A 220 -11.06 -11.69 16.60
N LEU A 221 -11.50 -12.47 17.60
CA LEU A 221 -10.67 -13.49 18.25
C LEU A 221 -10.16 -14.55 17.27
N PHE A 222 -10.95 -14.91 16.27
CA PHE A 222 -10.55 -15.87 15.25
C PHE A 222 -9.39 -15.33 14.40
N LEU A 223 -9.49 -14.07 13.96
CA LEU A 223 -8.50 -13.39 13.12
C LEU A 223 -7.22 -13.06 13.90
N THR A 224 -7.36 -12.43 15.07
CA THR A 224 -6.23 -11.82 15.81
C THR A 224 -5.69 -12.70 16.94
N LYS A 225 -6.35 -13.83 17.22
CA LYS A 225 -6.11 -14.64 18.43
C LYS A 225 -6.27 -13.84 19.73
N GLY A 226 -7.05 -12.75 19.68
CA GLY A 226 -7.29 -11.86 20.81
C GLY A 226 -6.12 -10.95 21.16
N LYS A 227 -5.27 -10.64 20.18
CA LYS A 227 -4.16 -9.69 20.34
C LYS A 227 -4.57 -8.34 19.79
N ASP A 228 -4.39 -7.31 20.62
CA ASP A 228 -4.55 -5.91 20.26
C ASP A 228 -3.20 -5.30 19.90
N ASN A 229 -3.20 -4.37 18.94
CA ASN A 229 -2.04 -3.51 18.74
C ASN A 229 -1.76 -2.69 20.01
N GLY A 230 -0.51 -2.55 20.40
CA GLY A 230 -0.12 -1.93 21.68
C GLY A 230 -0.10 -2.89 22.88
N SER A 231 -0.47 -4.17 22.69
CA SER A 231 -0.50 -5.18 23.76
C SER A 231 0.51 -6.31 23.58
N PHE A 232 1.33 -6.27 22.54
CA PHE A 232 2.33 -7.30 22.28
C PHE A 232 3.45 -7.28 23.34
N GLU A 233 3.90 -8.46 23.75
CA GLU A 233 4.97 -8.61 24.74
C GLU A 233 6.37 -8.52 24.09
N SER A 234 6.45 -8.74 22.78
CA SER A 234 7.69 -8.80 22.02
C SER A 234 7.48 -8.51 20.52
N TYR A 235 8.55 -8.13 19.82
CA TYR A 235 8.50 -7.99 18.36
C TYR A 235 8.19 -9.31 17.67
N GLN A 236 8.63 -10.44 18.23
CA GLN A 236 8.38 -11.76 17.65
C GLN A 236 6.89 -12.06 17.62
N GLU A 237 6.21 -11.85 18.74
CA GLU A 237 4.77 -12.01 18.84
C GLU A 237 4.03 -11.07 17.90
N ALA A 238 4.44 -9.80 17.85
CA ALA A 238 3.85 -8.79 17.00
C ALA A 238 3.97 -9.16 15.51
N TYR A 239 5.19 -9.50 15.06
CA TYR A 239 5.44 -9.92 13.69
C TYR A 239 4.71 -11.21 13.33
N LEU A 240 4.64 -12.19 14.23
CA LEU A 240 3.87 -13.41 14.03
C LEU A 240 2.38 -13.11 13.81
N ALA A 241 1.80 -12.24 14.63
CA ALA A 241 0.41 -11.82 14.49
C ALA A 241 0.16 -11.13 13.14
N LEU A 242 1.03 -10.20 12.76
CA LEU A 242 0.96 -9.49 11.48
C LEU A 242 1.08 -10.43 10.28
N VAL A 243 2.08 -11.32 10.24
CA VAL A 243 2.26 -12.20 9.07
C VAL A 243 1.13 -13.20 8.92
N ASN A 244 0.50 -13.63 10.02
CA ASN A 244 -0.68 -14.49 9.97
C ASN A 244 -1.87 -13.80 9.30
N ILE A 245 -2.07 -12.50 9.57
CA ILE A 245 -3.06 -11.68 8.87
C ILE A 245 -2.65 -11.50 7.40
N LEU A 246 -1.40 -11.11 7.13
CA LEU A 246 -0.93 -10.83 5.76
C LEU A 246 -0.96 -12.05 4.84
N ARG A 247 -0.80 -13.26 5.37
CA ARG A 247 -0.95 -14.50 4.59
C ARG A 247 -2.36 -14.73 4.06
N LEU A 248 -3.39 -14.15 4.67
CA LEU A 248 -4.75 -14.21 4.13
C LEU A 248 -4.86 -13.44 2.81
N TYR A 249 -4.04 -12.42 2.62
CA TYR A 249 -3.99 -11.60 1.41
C TYR A 249 -3.08 -12.18 0.33
N MET A 250 -1.92 -12.72 0.73
CA MET A 250 -0.82 -13.03 -0.19
C MET A 250 -0.14 -14.37 0.18
N PRO A 251 -0.85 -15.51 0.12
CA PRO A 251 -0.37 -16.76 0.71
C PRO A 251 0.90 -17.34 0.06
N ASP A 252 1.15 -17.05 -1.23
CA ASP A 252 2.16 -17.75 -2.03
C ASP A 252 3.18 -16.82 -2.75
N SER A 253 3.10 -15.49 -2.58
CA SER A 253 3.91 -14.53 -3.36
C SER A 253 4.80 -13.62 -2.51
N VAL A 254 4.85 -13.84 -1.19
CA VAL A 254 5.58 -12.98 -0.26
C VAL A 254 6.82 -13.69 0.26
N THR A 255 7.92 -12.95 0.27
CA THR A 255 9.16 -13.33 0.95
C THR A 255 9.47 -12.31 2.04
N TYR A 256 10.19 -12.76 3.07
CA TYR A 256 10.39 -12.00 4.30
C TYR A 256 11.88 -11.76 4.55
N ASP A 257 12.22 -10.80 5.39
CA ASP A 257 13.55 -10.67 5.97
C ASP A 257 13.43 -9.99 7.34
N LEU A 258 14.45 -10.17 8.19
CA LEU A 258 14.59 -9.46 9.45
C LEU A 258 15.88 -8.66 9.38
N ILE A 259 15.76 -7.35 9.20
CA ILE A 259 16.91 -6.46 9.01
C ILE A 259 17.16 -5.63 10.27
N GLN A 260 18.42 -5.34 10.57
CA GLN A 260 18.76 -4.37 11.62
C GLN A 260 18.87 -2.99 10.95
N LEU A 261 17.75 -2.27 10.79
CA LEU A 261 17.77 -0.95 10.12
C LEU A 261 18.48 0.08 11.01
N ASP A 262 18.11 0.11 12.29
CA ASP A 262 18.73 0.93 13.31
C ASP A 262 19.39 0.10 14.42
N ASP A 263 19.87 0.76 15.48
CA ASP A 263 20.65 0.15 16.57
C ASP A 263 19.86 0.07 17.87
N ASP A 264 18.53 -0.09 17.78
CA ASP A 264 17.66 -0.21 18.96
C ASP A 264 17.53 -1.65 19.50
N GLY A 265 18.11 -2.62 18.79
CA GLY A 265 18.17 -4.04 19.15
C GLY A 265 16.96 -4.85 18.69
N ILE A 266 16.03 -4.25 17.95
CA ILE A 266 14.85 -4.88 17.38
C ILE A 266 15.02 -4.92 15.85
N PRO A 267 15.01 -6.10 15.20
CA PRO A 267 15.02 -6.13 13.75
C PRO A 267 13.70 -5.61 13.19
N GLU A 268 13.74 -4.85 12.10
CA GLU A 268 12.57 -4.55 11.29
C GLU A 268 12.18 -5.75 10.43
N LEU A 269 10.87 -5.99 10.36
CA LEU A 269 10.29 -6.98 9.48
C LEU A 269 10.14 -6.40 8.06
N VAL A 270 10.82 -7.01 7.10
CA VAL A 270 10.69 -6.71 5.68
C VAL A 270 9.74 -7.72 5.04
N LEU A 271 8.82 -7.22 4.21
CA LEU A 271 8.03 -8.05 3.30
C LEU A 271 8.25 -7.60 1.88
N VAL A 272 8.48 -8.56 0.99
CA VAL A 272 8.62 -8.32 -0.44
C VAL A 272 7.55 -9.10 -1.19
N ASN A 273 6.69 -8.38 -1.89
CA ASN A 273 5.68 -8.95 -2.77
C ASN A 273 5.94 -8.48 -4.21
N GLY A 274 6.54 -9.34 -5.02
CA GLY A 274 6.99 -8.99 -6.36
C GLY A 274 8.01 -7.84 -6.33
N PHE A 275 7.59 -6.67 -6.80
CA PHE A 275 8.44 -5.47 -6.86
C PHE A 275 8.14 -4.45 -5.75
N ASN A 276 7.23 -4.75 -4.82
CA ASN A 276 6.91 -3.86 -3.69
C ASN A 276 7.59 -4.34 -2.41
N ILE A 277 8.13 -3.40 -1.65
CA ILE A 277 8.77 -3.63 -0.36
C ILE A 277 7.95 -2.92 0.72
N TYR A 278 7.72 -3.63 1.82
CA TYR A 278 7.09 -3.12 3.02
C TYR A 278 8.05 -3.30 4.19
N ILE A 279 8.08 -2.34 5.11
CA ILE A 279 8.89 -2.42 6.33
C ILE A 279 7.98 -2.14 7.52
N TYR A 280 8.05 -3.01 8.52
CA TYR A 280 7.35 -2.86 9.78
C TYR A 280 8.35 -2.81 10.93
N THR A 281 8.17 -1.85 11.84
CA THR A 281 8.94 -1.74 13.07
C THR A 281 8.04 -2.01 14.27
N TYR A 282 8.64 -2.40 15.38
CA TYR A 282 7.95 -2.66 16.64
C TYR A 282 8.49 -1.74 17.73
N LYS A 283 7.59 -1.08 18.46
CA LYS A 283 7.97 -0.28 19.62
C LYS A 283 6.93 -0.36 20.73
N ASP A 284 7.39 -0.62 21.95
CA ASP A 284 6.59 -0.56 23.19
C ASP A 284 5.22 -1.25 23.08
N GLY A 285 5.21 -2.48 22.54
CA GLY A 285 4.01 -3.29 22.37
C GLY A 285 3.22 -3.02 21.09
N THR A 286 3.64 -2.09 20.24
CA THR A 286 2.90 -1.59 19.07
C THR A 286 3.65 -1.86 17.76
N LEU A 287 2.91 -2.23 16.72
CA LEU A 287 3.40 -2.31 15.34
C LEU A 287 3.20 -0.99 14.62
N TYR A 288 4.20 -0.64 13.81
CA TYR A 288 4.13 0.51 12.91
C TYR A 288 4.57 0.08 11.52
N GLN A 289 3.79 0.49 10.51
CA GLN A 289 4.18 0.33 9.12
C GLN A 289 5.10 1.49 8.72
N ALA A 290 6.41 1.26 8.80
CA ALA A 290 7.41 2.29 8.54
C ALA A 290 7.54 2.63 7.04
N MET A 291 7.30 1.65 6.17
CA MET A 291 7.32 1.81 4.72
C MET A 291 6.19 1.01 4.09
N ASP A 292 5.26 1.70 3.40
CA ASP A 292 4.09 1.08 2.77
C ASP A 292 4.26 0.92 1.25
N GLY A 293 4.60 -0.29 0.82
CA GLY A 293 4.46 -0.72 -0.59
C GLY A 293 5.35 0.02 -1.58
N TRP A 294 6.60 0.32 -1.22
CA TRP A 294 7.51 1.03 -2.12
C TRP A 294 7.97 0.12 -3.25
N GLY A 295 7.66 0.52 -4.48
CA GLY A 295 8.03 -0.19 -5.69
C GLY A 295 9.49 0.04 -6.12
N TYR A 296 10.11 -0.98 -6.70
CA TYR A 296 11.38 -0.87 -7.43
C TYR A 296 11.28 -1.49 -8.84
N GLY A 297 12.29 -1.29 -9.68
CA GLY A 297 12.35 -1.80 -11.06
C GLY A 297 11.80 -0.85 -12.14
N ALA A 298 10.89 0.05 -11.79
CA ALA A 298 10.43 1.13 -12.67
C ALA A 298 11.34 2.38 -12.55
N GLY A 299 11.49 3.15 -13.63
CA GLY A 299 12.28 4.39 -13.62
C GLY A 299 13.77 4.17 -13.34
N GLY A 300 14.32 3.01 -13.72
CA GLY A 300 15.73 2.68 -13.49
C GLY A 300 16.13 2.52 -12.03
N ASN A 301 15.17 2.38 -11.10
CA ASN A 301 15.44 2.02 -9.71
C ASN A 301 15.78 0.51 -9.63
N PRO A 302 17.04 0.12 -9.34
CA PRO A 302 17.43 -1.28 -9.29
C PRO A 302 16.98 -1.99 -8.00
N GLY A 303 16.50 -1.25 -7.00
CA GLY A 303 16.18 -1.76 -5.68
C GLY A 303 16.39 -0.70 -4.60
N ILE A 304 15.89 -1.00 -3.40
CA ILE A 304 16.05 -0.16 -2.21
C ILE A 304 17.13 -0.80 -1.34
N GLU A 305 18.01 0.03 -0.77
CA GLU A 305 19.09 -0.41 0.09
C GLU A 305 18.94 0.19 1.50
N TYR A 306 19.51 -0.47 2.50
CA TYR A 306 19.63 0.04 3.86
C TYR A 306 21.07 -0.08 4.37
N CYS A 307 21.42 0.74 5.36
CA CYS A 307 22.70 0.74 6.04
C CYS A 307 22.51 0.11 7.43
N PRO A 308 23.00 -1.13 7.65
CA PRO A 308 22.73 -1.87 8.88
C PRO A 308 23.14 -1.11 10.16
N GLY A 309 22.21 -0.96 11.10
CA GLY A 309 22.45 -0.31 12.40
C GLY A 309 22.74 1.18 12.32
N LYS A 310 22.35 1.86 11.22
CA LYS A 310 22.63 3.29 10.99
C LYS A 310 21.40 4.11 10.64
N ASN A 311 20.22 3.50 10.58
CA ASN A 311 18.96 4.14 10.23
C ASN A 311 19.07 4.91 8.90
N GLY A 312 19.65 4.28 7.88
CA GLY A 312 19.84 4.89 6.57
C GLY A 312 19.25 4.01 5.49
N ILE A 313 18.32 4.54 4.71
CA ILE A 313 17.74 3.89 3.54
C ILE A 313 18.14 4.72 2.31
N ARG A 314 18.42 4.06 1.20
CA ARG A 314 18.75 4.70 -0.07
C ARG A 314 17.97 4.04 -1.21
N ALA A 315 17.36 4.86 -2.06
CA ALA A 315 16.75 4.41 -3.30
C ALA A 315 17.37 5.16 -4.48
N TYR A 316 17.80 4.43 -5.51
CA TYR A 316 18.29 5.04 -6.73
C TYR A 316 17.15 5.31 -7.70
N TYR A 317 17.33 6.29 -8.56
CA TYR A 317 16.38 6.60 -9.62
C TYR A 317 17.11 7.04 -10.89
N SER A 318 16.41 6.91 -12.01
CA SER A 318 16.82 7.46 -13.29
C SER A 318 15.62 8.09 -14.01
N GLU A 319 15.84 9.28 -14.54
CA GLU A 319 14.89 10.02 -15.36
C GLU A 319 15.46 10.15 -16.78
N GLN A 320 14.61 10.52 -17.74
CA GLN A 320 15.01 10.79 -19.13
C GLN A 320 15.89 9.69 -19.76
N ALA A 321 15.47 8.43 -19.61
CA ALA A 321 16.18 7.26 -20.15
C ALA A 321 17.67 7.17 -19.76
N GLY A 322 18.04 7.62 -18.56
CA GLY A 322 19.43 7.58 -18.09
C GLY A 322 20.14 8.93 -18.10
N ALA A 323 19.59 9.94 -18.76
CA ALA A 323 20.24 11.25 -18.88
C ALA A 323 20.29 12.00 -17.53
N ILE A 324 19.39 11.67 -16.61
CA ILE A 324 19.44 12.14 -15.22
C ILE A 324 19.36 10.91 -14.32
N HIS A 325 20.20 10.85 -13.30
CA HIS A 325 20.19 9.77 -12.32
C HIS A 325 20.59 10.28 -10.94
N GLY A 326 20.25 9.53 -9.92
CA GLY A 326 20.51 9.98 -8.56
C GLY A 326 20.11 8.99 -7.50
N ALA A 327 20.18 9.45 -6.26
CA ALA A 327 19.76 8.70 -5.10
C ALA A 327 18.94 9.60 -4.18
N VAL A 328 17.92 9.03 -3.56
CA VAL A 328 17.17 9.65 -2.47
C VAL A 328 17.50 8.89 -1.20
N TYR A 329 17.71 9.63 -0.11
CA TYR A 329 18.15 9.13 1.17
C TYR A 329 17.07 9.37 2.22
N TYR A 330 16.79 8.32 2.98
CA TYR A 330 15.70 8.28 3.94
C TYR A 330 16.14 7.73 5.29
N GLU A 331 15.40 8.07 6.34
CA GLU A 331 15.56 7.51 7.67
C GLU A 331 14.20 7.31 8.32
N MET A 332 14.09 6.32 9.20
CA MET A 332 12.94 6.16 10.07
C MET A 332 12.96 7.25 11.14
N ASN A 333 11.90 8.05 11.20
CA ASN A 333 11.76 9.15 12.15
C ASN A 333 11.25 8.65 13.52
N ARG A 334 10.97 9.58 14.44
CA ARG A 334 10.48 9.25 15.78
C ARG A 334 9.03 8.80 15.84
N ASP A 335 8.28 9.07 14.79
CA ASP A 335 6.89 8.65 14.61
C ASP A 335 6.84 7.31 13.83
N HIS A 336 8.00 6.65 13.68
CA HIS A 336 8.17 5.37 13.02
C HIS A 336 7.90 5.36 11.51
N GLU A 337 7.93 6.53 10.86
CA GLU A 337 7.77 6.67 9.41
C GLU A 337 9.12 6.86 8.70
N VAL A 338 9.28 6.24 7.53
CA VAL A 338 10.45 6.48 6.66
C VAL A 338 10.28 7.81 5.92
N THR A 339 11.15 8.79 6.22
CA THR A 339 11.11 10.14 5.66
C THR A 339 12.41 10.52 4.96
N GLN A 340 12.30 11.37 3.94
CA GLN A 340 13.46 11.82 3.16
C GLN A 340 14.27 12.85 3.95
N TYR A 341 15.59 12.64 4.06
CA TYR A 341 16.52 13.64 4.60
C TYR A 341 17.47 14.22 3.54
N GLY A 342 17.57 13.56 2.38
CA GLY A 342 18.54 13.93 1.36
C GLY A 342 18.21 13.43 -0.03
N SER A 343 18.78 14.09 -1.04
CA SER A 343 18.76 13.62 -2.42
C SER A 343 20.01 14.10 -3.14
N ILE A 344 20.50 13.28 -4.07
CA ILE A 344 21.54 13.61 -5.03
C ILE A 344 20.92 13.44 -6.42
N LYS A 345 21.18 14.39 -7.31
CA LYS A 345 20.81 14.37 -8.74
C LYS A 345 22.06 14.66 -9.57
N VAL A 346 22.29 13.87 -10.60
CA VAL A 346 23.44 13.94 -11.51
C VAL A 346 22.92 13.97 -12.93
N TYR A 347 23.40 14.93 -13.71
CA TYR A 347 23.09 15.06 -15.13
C TYR A 347 24.20 14.41 -15.96
N ALA A 348 23.83 13.68 -17.01
CA ALA A 348 24.76 13.15 -18.00
C ALA A 348 24.97 14.12 -19.19
N PHE A 349 24.44 15.34 -19.09
CA PHE A 349 24.50 16.40 -20.10
C PHE A 349 24.62 17.77 -19.43
N ILE A 350 25.03 18.78 -20.21
CA ILE A 350 25.05 20.17 -19.75
C ILE A 350 23.70 20.81 -20.12
N ASP A 351 22.81 20.95 -19.13
CA ASP A 351 21.54 21.64 -19.28
C ASP A 351 21.75 23.16 -19.36
N THR A 352 21.89 23.67 -20.57
CA THR A 352 22.22 25.07 -20.87
C THR A 352 21.02 26.01 -20.75
N ASN A 353 19.81 25.49 -20.95
CA ASN A 353 18.58 26.28 -20.94
C ASN A 353 17.74 26.07 -19.67
N HIS A 354 18.19 25.20 -18.77
CA HIS A 354 17.61 24.87 -17.48
C HIS A 354 16.20 24.30 -17.58
N ASN A 355 15.97 23.43 -18.57
CA ASN A 355 14.67 22.80 -18.80
C ASN A 355 14.56 21.36 -18.24
N ASP A 356 15.65 20.78 -17.71
CA ASP A 356 15.74 19.39 -17.24
C ASP A 356 15.53 18.31 -18.34
N TYR A 357 15.79 18.65 -19.60
CA TYR A 357 15.72 17.75 -20.76
C TYR A 357 16.98 17.84 -21.60
N PRO A 358 17.53 16.70 -22.07
CA PRO A 358 18.61 16.73 -23.03
C PRO A 358 18.10 17.21 -24.39
N ASP A 359 18.58 18.37 -24.84
CA ASP A 359 18.27 18.92 -26.15
C ASP A 359 19.29 18.52 -27.23
N GLU A 360 18.91 18.61 -28.52
CA GLU A 360 19.77 18.20 -29.65
C GLU A 360 21.14 18.91 -29.69
N ASP A 361 21.19 20.13 -29.16
CA ASP A 361 22.38 20.99 -29.14
C ASP A 361 23.21 20.84 -27.86
N GLU A 362 22.81 19.97 -26.92
CA GLU A 362 23.48 19.80 -25.64
C GLU A 362 24.48 18.64 -25.64
N GLU A 363 25.65 18.92 -25.06
CA GLU A 363 26.75 17.97 -25.04
C GLU A 363 26.59 16.96 -23.90
N PHE A 364 26.63 15.68 -24.26
CA PHE A 364 26.85 14.56 -23.34
C PHE A 364 28.35 14.42 -23.07
N GLU A 365 28.99 15.43 -22.48
CA GLU A 365 30.41 15.40 -22.12
C GLU A 365 30.60 15.27 -20.61
N GLY A 366 31.09 14.09 -20.16
CA GLY A 366 31.54 13.88 -18.78
C GLY A 366 30.42 13.84 -17.72
N ASP A 367 30.81 13.93 -16.44
CA ASP A 367 29.87 14.09 -15.34
C ASP A 367 29.31 15.52 -15.42
N GLY A 368 28.04 15.67 -15.83
CA GLY A 368 27.35 16.95 -15.80
C GLY A 368 27.18 17.49 -14.38
N PRO A 369 26.50 18.63 -14.20
CA PRO A 369 26.34 19.22 -12.86
C PRO A 369 25.66 18.23 -11.91
N MET A 370 26.14 18.23 -10.67
CA MET A 370 25.61 17.41 -9.59
C MET A 370 24.97 18.31 -8.55
N PHE A 371 23.78 17.96 -8.13
CA PHE A 371 23.02 18.70 -7.13
C PHE A 371 22.77 17.79 -5.93
N ALA A 372 22.86 18.35 -4.71
CA ALA A 372 22.18 17.74 -3.58
C ALA A 372 21.17 18.69 -2.98
N ASN A 373 20.00 18.15 -2.68
CA ASN A 373 18.85 18.91 -2.18
C ASN A 373 18.57 20.17 -3.02
N GLY A 374 18.72 20.05 -4.35
CA GLY A 374 18.51 21.14 -5.31
C GLY A 374 19.64 22.17 -5.39
N ARG A 375 20.74 22.00 -4.65
CA ARG A 375 21.91 22.89 -4.71
C ARG A 375 23.06 22.21 -5.43
N GLU A 376 23.66 22.90 -6.40
CA GLU A 376 24.87 22.43 -7.07
C GLU A 376 25.99 22.17 -6.05
N ILE A 377 26.65 21.03 -6.18
CA ILE A 377 27.75 20.57 -5.35
C ILE A 377 29.04 20.60 -6.15
N PHE A 378 30.13 21.00 -5.49
CA PHE A 378 31.45 21.06 -6.10
C PHE A 378 32.50 20.17 -5.40
N THR A 379 32.13 19.47 -4.31
CA THR A 379 33.08 18.70 -3.50
C THR A 379 32.56 17.33 -3.01
N GLU A 380 33.47 16.34 -2.90
CA GLU A 380 33.16 15.00 -2.31
C GLU A 380 32.63 15.10 -0.88
N LYS A 381 33.14 16.05 -0.08
CA LYS A 381 32.75 16.23 1.32
C LYS A 381 31.28 16.60 1.48
N GLU A 382 30.69 17.28 0.50
CA GLU A 382 29.26 17.60 0.49
C GLU A 382 28.40 16.38 0.15
N LEU A 383 28.97 15.30 -0.40
CA LEU A 383 28.29 14.03 -0.63
C LEU A 383 28.40 13.10 0.58
N GLU A 384 29.54 13.11 1.27
CA GLU A 384 29.80 12.28 2.47
C GLU A 384 28.76 12.48 3.58
N GLN A 385 28.07 13.63 3.62
CA GLN A 385 27.03 13.89 4.61
C GLN A 385 25.77 13.02 4.45
N PHE A 386 25.55 12.42 3.27
CA PHE A 386 24.38 11.57 3.00
C PHE A 386 24.65 10.09 3.27
N GLU A 387 25.90 9.64 3.11
CA GLU A 387 26.28 8.25 3.30
C GLU A 387 26.45 7.92 4.77
N LYS A 388 25.75 6.90 5.26
CA LYS A 388 25.86 6.43 6.65
C LYS A 388 26.81 5.24 6.84
N GLY A 389 27.31 4.65 5.76
CA GLY A 389 28.22 3.51 5.80
C GLY A 389 28.09 2.63 4.56
N ASP A 390 28.31 1.33 4.74
CA ASP A 390 28.05 0.33 3.71
C ASP A 390 26.55 0.00 3.66
N TYR A 391 26.02 -0.12 2.44
CA TYR A 391 24.61 -0.37 2.18
C TYR A 391 24.42 -1.79 1.61
N GLU A 392 23.29 -2.40 1.97
CA GLU A 392 22.85 -3.71 1.49
C GLU A 392 21.45 -3.60 0.89
N TYR A 393 21.17 -4.39 -0.15
CA TYR A 393 19.82 -4.45 -0.71
C TYR A 393 18.82 -5.02 0.30
N ILE A 394 17.70 -4.32 0.42
CA ILE A 394 16.50 -4.84 1.06
C ILE A 394 15.88 -5.86 0.10
N SER A 395 15.71 -7.09 0.57
CA SER A 395 15.26 -8.23 -0.23
C SER A 395 14.53 -9.21 0.66
N GLY A 396 13.56 -9.97 0.15
CA GLY A 396 12.97 -11.08 0.90
C GLY A 396 13.83 -12.34 0.73
N ARG A 397 14.49 -12.76 1.81
CA ARG A 397 15.43 -13.90 1.83
C ARG A 397 14.86 -15.13 2.53
N LEU A 398 13.83 -14.94 3.32
CA LEU A 398 13.17 -15.96 4.12
C LEU A 398 11.84 -16.35 3.49
N THR A 399 11.58 -17.64 3.43
CA THR A 399 10.22 -18.19 3.30
C THR A 399 9.43 -17.91 4.58
N TYR A 400 8.11 -18.13 4.53
CA TYR A 400 7.28 -18.01 5.72
C TYR A 400 7.74 -18.97 6.83
N GLU A 401 8.01 -20.23 6.50
CA GLU A 401 8.46 -21.23 7.46
C GLU A 401 9.83 -20.89 8.08
N GLU A 402 10.74 -20.31 7.30
CA GLU A 402 12.04 -19.84 7.81
C GLU A 402 11.86 -18.62 8.72
N LEU A 403 10.95 -17.69 8.38
CA LEU A 403 10.63 -16.57 9.25
C LEU A 403 10.06 -17.05 10.59
N LEU A 404 9.13 -18.01 10.59
CA LEU A 404 8.58 -18.57 11.83
C LEU A 404 9.68 -19.14 12.72
N ALA A 405 10.64 -19.85 12.13
CA ALA A 405 11.78 -20.40 12.85
C ALA A 405 12.69 -19.30 13.46
N GLU A 406 12.91 -18.19 12.74
CA GLU A 406 13.66 -17.03 13.25
C GLU A 406 12.91 -16.29 14.37
N LEU A 407 11.57 -16.24 14.31
CA LEU A 407 10.73 -15.67 15.36
C LEU A 407 10.56 -16.60 16.58
N GLY A 408 10.95 -17.87 16.46
CA GLY A 408 10.95 -18.84 17.55
C GLY A 408 9.63 -19.60 17.74
N ASP A 409 8.84 -19.79 16.68
CA ASP A 409 7.60 -20.59 16.66
C ASP A 409 7.82 -22.04 16.15
#